data_AF-A0A7C3Z6L5-F1
#
_entry.id   AF-A0A7C3Z6L5-F1
#
_cell.length_a   1.000
_cell.length_b   1.000
_cell.length_c   1.000
_cell.angle_alpha   90.00
_cell.angle_beta   90.00
_cell.angle_gamma   90.00
#
_symmetry.space_group_name_H-M   'P 1'
#
loop_
_entity.id
_entity.type
_entity.pdbx_description
1 polymer ?
#
loop_
_entity_poly.entity_id
_entity_poly.type
_entity_poly.pdbx_seq_one_letter_code
_entity_poly.pdbx_strand_id
1 'polypeptide(L)'
;MDGFLEDRGTHFIVRKCEGQDESIAREKINDTWTCAVLLKCLVEYRHSLSLLKKTSRIDNLDEIIRKLGAGLAMNVDGEGVLQSFQGGRIPHWGSLIFDLFPEHPSLWPTIKKMMDNYDPTMGTWNFHGVNRYAEKAFPWASFWVARILSRAGKSVAMEVLRKTAEHVNYFGGMPERVFYHGEYFNEWFQTASAAFVWAINGMLANFDGKTLRILVSASDEWKDVSFKGIHAGRGLVVAAVIRAGVPV
;
A
#
# COMPACT_ATOMS: atom_id res chain seq x y z
N MET A 1 -22.09 24.92 9.32
CA MET A 1 -20.71 24.49 8.99
C MET A 1 -20.84 23.24 8.14
N ASP A 2 -20.47 23.32 6.87
CA ASP A 2 -20.34 22.14 6.00
C ASP A 2 -19.12 21.34 6.48
N GLY A 3 -19.34 20.44 7.44
CA GLY A 3 -18.28 19.62 8.01
C GLY A 3 -17.70 18.66 6.99
N PHE A 4 -16.37 18.56 6.95
CA PHE A 4 -15.64 17.53 6.22
C PHE A 4 -16.01 16.11 6.71
N LEU A 5 -16.40 15.99 7.98
CA LEU A 5 -16.94 14.77 8.58
C LEU A 5 -18.46 14.87 8.74
N GLU A 6 -19.18 13.81 8.41
CA GLU A 6 -20.61 13.64 8.69
C GLU A 6 -20.80 12.60 9.79
N ASP A 7 -21.51 12.97 10.88
CA ASP A 7 -21.96 12.01 11.89
C ASP A 7 -23.15 11.20 11.38
N ARG A 8 -23.01 9.88 11.35
CA ARG A 8 -24.09 8.92 11.05
C ARG A 8 -24.61 8.25 12.33
N GLY A 9 -24.29 8.79 13.50
CA GLY A 9 -24.63 8.26 14.81
C GLY A 9 -23.60 7.24 15.30
N THR A 10 -23.48 6.11 14.61
CA THR A 10 -22.57 5.01 15.02
C THR A 10 -21.16 5.13 14.45
N HIS A 11 -20.99 5.88 13.36
CA HIS A 11 -19.76 6.05 12.61
C HIS A 11 -19.68 7.46 12.00
N PHE A 12 -18.48 7.87 11.61
CA PHE A 12 -18.23 9.07 10.83
C PHE A 12 -17.94 8.67 9.37
N ILE A 13 -18.42 9.47 8.42
CA ILE A 13 -17.97 9.39 7.03
C ILE A 13 -17.27 10.68 6.62
N VAL A 14 -16.32 10.58 5.71
CA VAL A 14 -15.72 11.76 5.07
C VAL A 14 -16.61 12.21 3.92
N ARG A 15 -17.07 13.47 3.96
CA ARG A 15 -17.89 14.10 2.91
C ARG A 15 -17.00 14.72 1.83
N LYS A 16 -17.54 14.84 0.62
CA LYS A 16 -16.92 15.58 -0.50
C LYS A 16 -15.48 15.14 -0.79
N CYS A 17 -15.34 13.87 -1.18
CA CYS A 17 -14.08 13.33 -1.63
C CYS A 17 -14.10 13.21 -3.15
N GLU A 18 -13.10 13.76 -3.83
CA GLU A 18 -12.84 13.45 -5.25
C GLU A 18 -12.27 12.04 -5.42
N GLY A 19 -11.91 11.39 -4.31
CA GLY A 19 -11.34 10.05 -4.21
C GLY A 19 -10.00 9.92 -4.93
N GLN A 20 -9.20 8.95 -4.48
CA GLN A 20 -8.01 8.50 -5.23
C GLN A 20 -8.37 7.33 -6.15
N ASP A 21 -9.58 7.37 -6.68
CA ASP A 21 -10.10 6.47 -7.67
C ASP A 21 -10.39 7.26 -8.93
N GLU A 22 -9.70 6.98 -10.02
CA GLU A 22 -10.03 7.59 -11.31
C GLU A 22 -11.34 6.99 -11.86
N SER A 23 -12.32 6.68 -11.01
CA SER A 23 -13.63 6.15 -11.35
C SER A 23 -14.55 7.25 -11.89
N ILE A 24 -15.56 6.85 -12.67
CA ILE A 24 -16.62 7.73 -13.20
C ILE A 24 -17.74 7.99 -12.18
N ALA A 25 -17.64 7.45 -10.96
CA ALA A 25 -18.68 7.63 -9.96
C ALA A 25 -18.81 9.10 -9.59
N ARG A 26 -20.01 9.67 -9.80
CA ARG A 26 -20.28 11.10 -9.54
C ARG A 26 -20.25 11.45 -8.06
N GLU A 27 -20.60 10.51 -7.19
CA GLU A 27 -20.54 10.68 -5.74
C GLU A 27 -19.73 9.53 -5.14
N LYS A 28 -18.61 9.88 -4.53
CA LYS A 28 -17.74 8.97 -3.80
C LYS A 28 -17.95 9.21 -2.32
N ILE A 29 -18.82 8.39 -1.75
CA ILE A 29 -19.13 8.46 -0.33
C ILE A 29 -18.02 7.74 0.42
N ASN A 30 -17.44 8.43 1.41
CA ASN A 30 -16.48 7.84 2.34
C ASN A 30 -15.29 7.16 1.61
N ASP A 31 -14.52 7.92 0.82
CA ASP A 31 -13.33 7.43 0.15
C ASP A 31 -12.34 6.77 1.13
N THR A 32 -11.88 5.57 0.78
CA THR A 32 -11.03 4.71 1.64
C THR A 32 -9.70 5.35 1.92
N TRP A 33 -9.03 5.87 0.89
CA TRP A 33 -7.71 6.46 1.05
C TRP A 33 -7.77 7.69 1.99
N THR A 34 -8.69 8.59 1.71
CA THR A 34 -8.89 9.82 2.49
C THR A 34 -9.27 9.51 3.93
N CYS A 35 -10.21 8.57 4.13
CA CYS A 35 -10.62 8.14 5.47
C CYS A 35 -9.46 7.48 6.23
N ALA A 36 -8.69 6.60 5.58
CA ALA A 36 -7.55 5.91 6.19
C ALA A 36 -6.42 6.87 6.57
N VAL A 37 -6.07 7.83 5.70
CA VAL A 37 -5.05 8.85 5.99
C VAL A 37 -5.48 9.73 7.15
N LEU A 38 -6.74 10.20 7.17
CA LEU A 38 -7.27 11.00 8.26
C LEU A 38 -7.25 10.22 9.58
N LEU A 39 -7.76 9.00 9.57
CA LEU A 39 -7.79 8.12 10.74
C LEU A 39 -6.37 7.88 11.27
N LYS A 40 -5.43 7.54 10.39
CA LYS A 40 -4.03 7.30 10.77
C LYS A 40 -3.41 8.55 11.38
N CYS A 41 -3.63 9.72 10.79
CA CYS A 41 -3.15 10.99 11.31
C CYS A 41 -3.64 11.25 12.75
N LEU A 42 -4.93 11.05 13.02
CA LEU A 42 -5.50 11.23 14.35
C LEU A 42 -4.99 10.20 15.37
N VAL A 43 -4.82 8.94 14.95
CA VAL A 43 -4.22 7.88 15.78
C VAL A 43 -2.78 8.22 16.17
N GLU A 44 -1.97 8.66 15.21
CA GLU A 44 -0.57 9.04 15.45
C GLU A 44 -0.47 10.34 16.27
N TYR A 45 -1.40 11.29 16.07
CA TYR A 45 -1.51 12.49 16.90
C TYR A 45 -1.81 12.13 18.36
N ARG A 46 -2.79 11.27 18.60
CA ARG A 46 -3.10 10.76 19.95
C ARG A 46 -1.91 10.05 20.57
N HIS A 47 -1.20 9.22 19.81
CA HIS A 47 -0.01 8.54 20.30
C HIS A 47 1.10 9.53 20.68
N SER A 48 1.32 10.55 19.85
CA SER A 48 2.31 11.60 20.10
C SER A 48 1.97 12.42 21.35
N LEU A 49 0.69 12.75 21.58
CA LEU A 49 0.24 13.40 22.81
C LEU A 49 0.57 12.59 24.05
N SER A 50 0.35 11.26 24.01
CA SER A 50 0.69 10.35 25.11
C SER A 50 2.20 10.35 25.40
N LEU A 51 3.04 10.23 24.36
CA LEU A 51 4.50 10.26 24.51
C LEU A 51 5.00 11.59 25.09
N LEU A 52 4.41 12.70 24.65
CA LEU A 52 4.76 14.05 25.09
C LEU A 52 4.08 14.47 26.40
N LYS A 53 3.23 13.61 26.98
CA LYS A 53 2.41 13.89 28.17
C LYS A 53 1.58 15.19 28.01
N LYS A 54 0.99 15.39 26.83
CA LYS A 54 0.14 16.55 26.51
C LYS A 54 -1.32 16.14 26.34
N THR A 55 -2.22 17.10 26.51
CA THR A 55 -3.65 16.94 26.22
C THR A 55 -3.98 17.33 24.78
N SER A 56 -5.05 16.72 24.24
CA SER A 56 -5.55 17.03 22.90
C SER A 56 -6.20 18.42 22.87
N ARG A 57 -6.03 19.12 21.75
CA ARG A 57 -6.82 20.32 21.42
C ARG A 57 -8.09 20.01 20.62
N ILE A 58 -8.24 18.75 20.20
CA ILE A 58 -9.43 18.24 19.50
C ILE A 58 -10.33 17.63 20.57
N ASP A 59 -11.52 18.21 20.73
CA ASP A 59 -12.56 17.68 21.60
C ASP A 59 -13.03 16.31 21.09
N ASN A 60 -13.33 15.39 22.02
CA ASN A 60 -13.82 14.04 21.71
C ASN A 60 -12.93 13.25 20.73
N LEU A 61 -11.61 13.48 20.72
CA LEU A 61 -10.66 12.83 19.81
C LEU A 61 -10.81 11.30 19.77
N ASP A 62 -10.96 10.66 20.93
CA ASP A 62 -11.12 9.19 21.00
C ASP A 62 -12.42 8.71 20.36
N GLU A 63 -13.51 9.47 20.51
CA GLU A 63 -14.78 9.17 19.84
C GLU A 63 -14.64 9.33 18.33
N ILE A 64 -13.96 10.39 17.87
CA ILE A 64 -13.69 10.64 16.45
C ILE A 64 -12.89 9.50 15.83
N ILE A 65 -11.79 9.09 16.47
CA ILE A 65 -10.98 7.96 16.02
C ILE A 65 -11.83 6.68 15.94
N ARG A 66 -12.62 6.39 16.98
CA ARG A 66 -13.49 5.19 17.01
C ARG A 66 -14.52 5.22 15.89
N LYS A 67 -15.23 6.33 15.71
CA LYS A 67 -16.27 6.50 14.70
C LYS A 67 -15.71 6.51 13.28
N LEU A 68 -14.55 7.10 13.04
CA LEU A 68 -13.85 7.02 11.74
C LEU A 68 -13.37 5.60 11.44
N GLY A 69 -12.86 4.87 12.44
CA GLY A 69 -12.52 3.46 12.29
C GLY A 69 -13.73 2.61 11.88
N ALA A 70 -14.87 2.84 12.53
CA ALA A 70 -16.13 2.21 12.14
C ALA A 70 -16.58 2.63 10.73
N GLY A 71 -16.38 3.89 10.34
CA GLY A 71 -16.65 4.39 9.00
C GLY A 71 -15.79 3.72 7.93
N LEU A 72 -14.48 3.60 8.15
CA LEU A 72 -13.56 2.91 7.23
C LEU A 72 -13.96 1.45 7.03
N ALA A 73 -14.42 0.77 8.08
CA ALA A 73 -14.90 -0.60 8.00
C ALA A 73 -16.12 -0.78 7.08
N MET A 74 -16.91 0.28 6.85
CA MET A 74 -18.05 0.25 5.91
C MET A 74 -17.62 0.12 4.45
N ASN A 75 -16.33 0.33 4.14
CA ASN A 75 -15.78 0.19 2.79
C ASN A 75 -15.32 -1.24 2.49
N VAL A 76 -15.43 -2.15 3.45
CA VAL A 76 -15.16 -3.57 3.26
C VAL A 76 -16.44 -4.25 2.80
N ASP A 77 -16.37 -4.99 1.70
CA ASP A 77 -17.53 -5.73 1.18
C ASP A 77 -17.72 -7.09 1.89
N GLY A 78 -18.75 -7.84 1.45
CA GLY A 78 -19.09 -9.15 2.01
C GLY A 78 -18.03 -10.23 1.81
N GLU A 79 -17.07 -10.04 0.89
CA GLU A 79 -15.94 -10.95 0.66
C GLU A 79 -14.70 -10.55 1.49
N GLY A 80 -14.81 -9.49 2.29
CA GLY A 80 -13.69 -8.95 3.07
C GLY A 80 -12.75 -8.08 2.24
N VAL A 81 -13.10 -7.75 1.00
CA VAL A 81 -12.29 -6.87 0.14
C VAL A 81 -12.57 -5.42 0.53
N LEU A 82 -11.51 -4.71 0.91
CA LEU A 82 -11.55 -3.26 1.07
C LEU A 82 -11.65 -2.63 -0.32
N GLN A 83 -12.76 -1.95 -0.56
CA GLN A 83 -13.05 -1.18 -1.76
C GLN A 83 -12.49 0.23 -1.62
N SER A 84 -12.39 0.97 -2.72
CA SER A 84 -11.79 2.33 -2.68
C SER A 84 -12.73 3.40 -2.14
N PHE A 85 -14.02 3.12 -2.04
CA PHE A 85 -15.02 3.96 -1.39
C PHE A 85 -16.21 3.08 -0.97
N GLN A 86 -17.10 3.61 -0.14
CA GLN A 86 -18.26 2.87 0.33
C GLN A 86 -19.19 2.50 -0.85
N GLY A 87 -19.45 1.20 -1.02
CA GLY A 87 -20.25 0.68 -2.14
C GLY A 87 -19.47 0.55 -3.46
N GLY A 88 -18.16 0.77 -3.45
CA GLY A 88 -17.27 0.43 -4.57
C GLY A 88 -17.32 -1.06 -4.91
N ARG A 89 -16.90 -1.42 -6.12
CA ARG A 89 -16.96 -2.81 -6.63
C ARG A 89 -15.62 -3.34 -7.14
N ILE A 90 -14.68 -2.45 -7.41
CA ILE A 90 -13.38 -2.78 -7.99
C ILE A 90 -12.34 -2.12 -7.09
N PRO A 91 -11.58 -2.90 -6.31
CA PRO A 91 -10.46 -2.35 -5.58
C PRO A 91 -9.38 -1.89 -6.56
N HIS A 92 -8.72 -0.80 -6.23
CA HIS A 92 -7.56 -0.32 -6.96
C HIS A 92 -6.60 0.37 -5.98
N TRP A 93 -5.64 1.14 -6.48
CA TRP A 93 -4.61 1.78 -5.67
C TRP A 93 -5.12 2.61 -4.47
N GLY A 94 -6.30 3.23 -4.54
CA GLY A 94 -6.94 3.92 -3.41
C GLY A 94 -7.38 3.00 -2.26
N SER A 95 -7.42 1.68 -2.49
CA SER A 95 -7.64 0.65 -1.47
C SER A 95 -6.34 0.21 -0.78
N LEU A 96 -5.15 0.61 -1.25
CA LEU A 96 -3.84 0.14 -0.78
C LEU A 96 -3.37 0.85 0.51
N ILE A 97 -4.22 0.92 1.52
CA ILE A 97 -3.94 1.59 2.81
C ILE A 97 -2.99 0.80 3.72
N PHE A 98 -2.47 -0.34 3.26
CA PHE A 98 -1.85 -1.36 4.10
C PHE A 98 -0.45 -0.98 4.60
N ASP A 99 0.21 0.04 4.04
CA ASP A 99 1.37 0.63 4.70
C ASP A 99 0.98 1.43 5.96
N LEU A 100 -0.21 2.04 5.97
CA LEU A 100 -0.76 2.74 7.13
C LEU A 100 -1.31 1.74 8.17
N PHE A 101 -1.90 0.64 7.69
CA PHE A 101 -2.55 -0.40 8.49
C PHE A 101 -2.09 -1.81 8.04
N PRO A 102 -0.85 -2.23 8.38
CA PRO A 102 -0.28 -3.50 7.90
C PRO A 102 -0.99 -4.75 8.41
N GLU A 103 -1.68 -4.65 9.53
CA GLU A 103 -2.44 -5.75 10.14
C GLU A 103 -3.93 -5.73 9.76
N HIS A 104 -4.33 -4.91 8.77
CA HIS A 104 -5.73 -4.81 8.38
C HIS A 104 -6.23 -6.15 7.81
N PRO A 105 -7.37 -6.69 8.26
CA PRO A 105 -7.84 -8.02 7.86
C PRO A 105 -8.10 -8.13 6.34
N SER A 106 -8.47 -7.03 5.69
CA SER A 106 -8.70 -6.99 4.24
C SER A 106 -7.43 -6.97 3.38
N LEU A 107 -6.21 -6.93 3.94
CA LEU A 107 -4.96 -6.84 3.16
C LEU A 107 -4.89 -7.92 2.08
N TRP A 108 -5.00 -9.18 2.48
CA TRP A 108 -4.87 -10.29 1.54
C TRP A 108 -6.09 -10.44 0.62
N PRO A 109 -7.35 -10.39 1.11
CA PRO A 109 -8.52 -10.37 0.23
C PRO A 109 -8.43 -9.30 -0.87
N THR A 110 -8.09 -8.06 -0.51
CA THR A 110 -7.98 -6.94 -1.45
C THR A 110 -6.88 -7.17 -2.48
N ILE A 111 -5.66 -7.48 -2.05
CA ILE A 111 -4.55 -7.69 -3.01
C ILE A 111 -4.84 -8.89 -3.92
N LYS A 112 -5.37 -9.99 -3.37
CA LYS A 112 -5.75 -11.17 -4.16
C LYS A 112 -6.79 -10.79 -5.22
N LYS A 113 -7.80 -9.99 -4.87
CA LYS A 113 -8.79 -9.51 -5.84
C LYS A 113 -8.16 -8.63 -6.93
N MET A 114 -7.24 -7.75 -6.57
CA MET A 114 -6.51 -6.92 -7.55
C MET A 114 -5.59 -7.76 -8.45
N MET A 115 -5.08 -8.89 -7.96
CA MET A 115 -4.28 -9.84 -8.75
C MET A 115 -5.09 -10.57 -9.83
N ASP A 116 -6.43 -10.52 -9.81
CA ASP A 116 -7.27 -11.03 -10.91
C ASP A 116 -6.97 -10.30 -12.24
N ASN A 117 -6.40 -9.09 -12.18
CA ASN A 117 -5.98 -8.31 -13.35
C ASN A 117 -4.61 -8.75 -13.91
N TYR A 118 -4.26 -10.03 -13.80
CA TYR A 118 -3.04 -10.58 -14.37
C TYR A 118 -3.15 -10.68 -15.89
N ASP A 119 -2.15 -10.18 -16.60
CA ASP A 119 -2.00 -10.36 -18.04
C ASP A 119 -0.98 -11.48 -18.32
N PRO A 120 -1.40 -12.64 -18.86
CA PRO A 120 -0.49 -13.74 -19.16
C PRO A 120 0.46 -13.47 -20.34
N THR A 121 0.11 -12.53 -21.24
CA THR A 121 0.92 -12.18 -22.42
C THR A 121 2.10 -11.31 -22.04
N MET A 122 1.89 -10.36 -21.13
CA MET A 122 2.94 -9.47 -20.62
C MET A 122 3.55 -9.94 -19.31
N GLY A 123 3.00 -10.99 -18.70
CA GLY A 123 3.50 -11.52 -17.44
C GLY A 123 3.37 -10.55 -16.27
N THR A 124 2.40 -9.64 -16.26
CA THR A 124 2.31 -8.55 -15.29
C THR A 124 0.89 -8.35 -14.74
N TRP A 125 0.75 -7.57 -13.66
CA TRP A 125 -0.53 -7.22 -13.06
C TRP A 125 -0.84 -5.74 -13.21
N ASN A 126 -2.13 -5.42 -13.37
CA ASN A 126 -2.61 -4.04 -13.24
C ASN A 126 -3.19 -3.77 -11.84
N PHE A 127 -2.34 -3.27 -10.93
CA PHE A 127 -2.76 -2.85 -9.59
C PHE A 127 -3.32 -1.42 -9.53
N HIS A 128 -3.30 -0.68 -10.65
CA HIS A 128 -3.95 0.63 -10.73
C HIS A 128 -5.45 0.51 -10.99
N GLY A 129 -5.91 -0.61 -11.55
CA GLY A 129 -7.32 -1.05 -11.50
C GLY A 129 -8.37 -0.18 -12.20
N VAL A 130 -7.97 0.85 -12.95
CA VAL A 130 -8.89 1.66 -13.76
C VAL A 130 -8.64 1.41 -15.26
N ASN A 131 -9.54 0.65 -15.88
CA ASN A 131 -9.54 0.36 -17.32
C ASN A 131 -9.85 1.60 -18.19
N ARG A 132 -9.74 2.82 -17.64
CA ARG A 132 -9.97 4.07 -18.38
C ARG A 132 -8.92 4.34 -19.43
N TYR A 133 -7.77 3.73 -19.29
CA TYR A 133 -6.66 3.96 -20.17
C TYR A 133 -6.31 2.69 -20.93
N ALA A 134 -5.74 2.87 -22.13
CA ALA A 134 -5.22 1.77 -22.94
C ALA A 134 -3.90 1.24 -22.35
N GLU A 135 -3.84 0.99 -21.04
CA GLU A 135 -2.63 0.61 -20.31
C GLU A 135 -2.82 -0.71 -19.57
N LYS A 136 -1.74 -1.49 -19.57
CA LYS A 136 -1.65 -2.83 -19.02
C LYS A 136 -1.07 -2.86 -17.63
N ALA A 137 -0.14 -1.97 -17.33
CA ALA A 137 0.53 -1.94 -16.04
C ALA A 137 0.96 -0.52 -15.67
N PHE A 138 1.02 -0.31 -14.36
CA PHE A 138 1.56 0.88 -13.73
C PHE A 138 2.65 0.43 -12.76
N PRO A 139 3.94 0.41 -13.17
CA PRO A 139 5.01 -0.17 -12.36
C PRO A 139 5.08 0.35 -10.93
N TRP A 140 4.81 1.64 -10.73
CA TRP A 140 4.78 2.24 -9.39
C TRP A 140 3.75 1.59 -8.46
N ALA A 141 2.58 1.23 -8.96
CA ALA A 141 1.53 0.58 -8.18
C ALA A 141 1.89 -0.88 -7.87
N SER A 142 2.48 -1.58 -8.83
CA SER A 142 2.95 -2.96 -8.64
C SER A 142 4.09 -3.05 -7.64
N PHE A 143 5.06 -2.14 -7.68
CA PHE A 143 6.10 -2.08 -6.66
C PHE A 143 5.55 -1.71 -5.28
N TRP A 144 4.55 -0.84 -5.20
CA TRP A 144 3.87 -0.57 -3.93
C TRP A 144 3.15 -1.83 -3.38
N VAL A 145 2.50 -2.62 -4.24
CA VAL A 145 1.92 -3.91 -3.81
C VAL A 145 3.01 -4.89 -3.37
N ALA A 146 4.13 -4.98 -4.08
CA ALA A 146 5.28 -5.79 -3.66
C ALA A 146 5.79 -5.35 -2.27
N ARG A 147 5.85 -4.03 -2.01
CA ARG A 147 6.18 -3.48 -0.70
C ARG A 147 5.19 -3.95 0.38
N ILE A 148 3.88 -3.80 0.16
CA ILE A 148 2.86 -4.23 1.11
C ILE A 148 2.97 -5.73 1.39
N LEU A 149 3.12 -6.55 0.34
CA LEU A 149 3.24 -8.01 0.45
C LEU A 149 4.51 -8.42 1.21
N SER A 150 5.64 -7.72 1.00
CA SER A 150 6.87 -7.95 1.78
C SER A 150 6.64 -7.68 3.27
N ARG A 151 5.91 -6.61 3.61
CA ARG A 151 5.57 -6.31 5.01
C ARG A 151 4.71 -7.39 5.65
N ALA A 152 3.80 -7.96 4.86
CA ALA A 152 2.93 -9.04 5.27
C ALA A 152 3.62 -10.43 5.26
N GLY A 153 4.89 -10.54 4.86
CA GLY A 153 5.60 -11.81 4.78
C GLY A 153 5.07 -12.77 3.72
N LYS A 154 4.48 -12.24 2.64
CA LYS A 154 3.93 -13.05 1.55
C LYS A 154 5.01 -13.29 0.49
N SER A 155 5.30 -14.55 0.18
CA SER A 155 6.34 -14.94 -0.79
C SER A 155 6.11 -14.37 -2.20
N VAL A 156 4.84 -14.20 -2.59
CA VAL A 156 4.45 -13.61 -3.89
C VAL A 156 4.93 -12.16 -4.07
N ALA A 157 5.38 -11.47 -3.01
CA ALA A 157 5.98 -10.14 -3.11
C ALA A 157 7.15 -10.10 -4.12
N MET A 158 8.03 -11.10 -4.09
CA MET A 158 9.19 -11.19 -4.98
C MET A 158 8.77 -11.44 -6.43
N GLU A 159 7.73 -12.24 -6.64
CA GLU A 159 7.19 -12.49 -7.97
C GLU A 159 6.65 -11.18 -8.58
N VAL A 160 5.87 -10.41 -7.82
CA VAL A 160 5.37 -9.09 -8.25
C VAL A 160 6.52 -8.13 -8.56
N LEU A 161 7.54 -8.07 -7.71
CA LEU A 161 8.72 -7.22 -7.92
C LEU A 161 9.45 -7.59 -9.22
N ARG A 162 9.76 -8.87 -9.43
CA ARG A 162 10.51 -9.36 -10.59
C ARG A 162 9.79 -9.09 -11.89
N LYS A 163 8.52 -9.51 -11.99
CA LYS A 163 7.70 -9.31 -13.18
C LYS A 163 7.57 -7.84 -13.53
N THR A 164 7.39 -6.97 -12.53
CA THR A 164 7.31 -5.53 -12.76
C THR A 164 8.66 -4.94 -13.23
N ALA A 165 9.78 -5.46 -12.71
CA ALA A 165 11.11 -5.00 -13.08
C ALA A 165 11.53 -5.40 -14.51
N GLU A 166 10.79 -6.28 -15.19
CA GLU A 166 11.00 -6.56 -16.62
C GLU A 166 10.70 -5.36 -17.52
N HIS A 167 9.99 -4.35 -17.01
CA HIS A 167 9.73 -3.09 -17.70
C HIS A 167 10.83 -2.04 -17.52
N VAL A 168 11.96 -2.40 -16.89
CA VAL A 168 13.13 -1.53 -16.77
C VAL A 168 13.87 -1.53 -18.11
N ASN A 169 14.08 -0.35 -18.69
CA ASN A 169 14.84 -0.23 -19.93
C ASN A 169 16.35 -0.46 -19.69
N TYR A 170 17.12 -0.58 -20.79
CA TYR A 170 18.57 -0.85 -20.75
C TYR A 170 19.39 0.15 -19.92
N PHE A 171 18.89 1.37 -19.72
CA PHE A 171 19.57 2.42 -18.96
C PHE A 171 19.09 2.52 -17.50
N GLY A 172 18.19 1.63 -17.07
CA GLY A 172 17.61 1.65 -15.72
C GLY A 172 16.37 2.55 -15.58
N GLY A 173 15.84 3.07 -16.69
CA GLY A 173 14.62 3.87 -16.70
C GLY A 173 13.39 2.99 -16.47
N MET A 174 12.53 3.41 -15.55
CA MET A 174 11.22 2.79 -15.30
C MET A 174 10.10 3.68 -15.85
N PRO A 175 9.11 3.13 -16.56
CA PRO A 175 7.99 3.92 -17.04
C PRO A 175 6.94 4.16 -15.96
N GLU A 176 6.15 5.22 -16.16
CA GLU A 176 4.91 5.39 -15.41
C GLU A 176 3.88 4.31 -15.79
N ARG A 177 3.82 3.99 -17.09
CA ARG A 177 2.80 3.11 -17.68
C ARG A 177 3.36 2.24 -18.79
N VAL A 178 2.74 1.07 -18.96
CA VAL A 178 3.00 0.16 -20.07
C VAL A 178 1.70 -0.02 -20.86
N PHE A 179 1.70 0.30 -22.16
CA PHE A 179 0.52 0.22 -23.02
C PHE A 179 0.21 -1.22 -23.48
N TYR A 180 -1.00 -1.48 -24.03
CA TYR A 180 -1.39 -2.81 -24.56
C TYR A 180 -0.45 -3.35 -25.66
N HIS A 181 0.20 -2.48 -26.43
CA HIS A 181 1.17 -2.85 -27.46
C HIS A 181 2.62 -2.90 -26.95
N GLY A 182 2.83 -2.74 -25.64
CA GLY A 182 4.14 -2.87 -24.99
C GLY A 182 4.99 -1.60 -24.96
N GLU A 183 4.53 -0.49 -25.55
CA GLU A 183 5.26 0.78 -25.44
C GLU A 183 5.22 1.33 -24.01
N TYR A 184 6.30 2.04 -23.69
CA TYR A 184 6.51 2.66 -22.39
C TYR A 184 6.11 4.13 -22.45
N PHE A 185 5.27 4.54 -21.51
CA PHE A 185 4.93 5.95 -21.32
C PHE A 185 5.75 6.56 -20.19
N ASN A 186 6.24 7.78 -20.42
CA ASN A 186 6.94 8.58 -19.41
C ASN A 186 8.06 7.76 -18.75
N GLU A 187 9.03 7.34 -19.57
CA GLU A 187 10.25 6.70 -19.06
C GLU A 187 10.97 7.63 -18.07
N TRP A 188 11.68 7.05 -17.10
CA TRP A 188 12.32 7.77 -16.00
C TRP A 188 11.34 8.36 -14.98
N PHE A 189 10.19 7.69 -14.81
CA PHE A 189 9.22 8.09 -13.81
C PHE A 189 9.75 7.86 -12.39
N GLN A 190 9.98 8.97 -11.68
CA GLN A 190 10.60 8.96 -10.36
C GLN A 190 9.80 8.15 -9.33
N THR A 191 8.47 8.17 -9.40
CA THR A 191 7.62 7.42 -8.46
C THR A 191 7.78 5.91 -8.64
N ALA A 192 7.91 5.41 -9.88
CA ALA A 192 8.17 3.99 -10.12
C ALA A 192 9.54 3.59 -9.57
N SER A 193 10.56 4.42 -9.83
CA SER A 193 11.93 4.21 -9.33
C SER A 193 11.98 4.19 -7.80
N ALA A 194 11.29 5.14 -7.15
CA ALA A 194 11.21 5.21 -5.69
C ALA A 194 10.44 4.02 -5.11
N ALA A 195 9.33 3.61 -5.72
CA ALA A 195 8.54 2.47 -5.28
C ALA A 195 9.33 1.15 -5.38
N PHE A 196 10.14 0.97 -6.44
CA PHE A 196 11.02 -0.19 -6.58
C PHE A 196 12.02 -0.29 -5.42
N VAL A 197 12.76 0.80 -5.14
CA VAL A 197 13.71 0.85 -4.02
C VAL A 197 12.98 0.63 -2.68
N TRP A 198 11.79 1.20 -2.53
CA TRP A 198 10.99 1.04 -1.32
C TRP A 198 10.56 -0.43 -1.10
N ALA A 199 10.16 -1.13 -2.17
CA ALA A 199 9.84 -2.55 -2.12
C ALA A 199 11.06 -3.41 -1.74
N ILE A 200 12.21 -3.17 -2.36
CA ILE A 200 13.47 -3.87 -2.03
C ILE A 200 13.84 -3.65 -0.57
N ASN A 201 13.81 -2.40 -0.09
CA ASN A 201 14.09 -2.10 1.31
C ASN A 201 13.17 -2.89 2.25
N GLY A 202 11.89 -3.02 1.87
CA GLY A 202 10.92 -3.80 2.61
C GLY A 202 11.19 -5.29 2.67
N MET A 203 11.74 -5.87 1.60
CA MET A 203 12.17 -7.26 1.55
C MET A 203 13.47 -7.47 2.35
N LEU A 204 14.39 -6.51 2.31
CA LEU A 204 15.66 -6.60 3.05
C LEU A 204 15.47 -6.56 4.56
N ALA A 205 14.74 -5.58 5.08
CA ALA A 205 14.44 -5.48 6.50
C ALA A 205 13.12 -4.73 6.78
N ASN A 206 12.33 -5.27 7.70
CA ASN A 206 11.09 -4.64 8.14
C ASN A 206 10.80 -4.89 9.62
N PHE A 207 10.27 -3.88 10.31
CA PHE A 207 9.86 -3.96 11.71
C PHE A 207 8.36 -3.68 11.84
N ASP A 208 7.64 -4.58 12.50
CA ASP A 208 6.19 -4.44 12.77
C ASP A 208 5.87 -3.84 14.16
N GLY A 209 6.89 -3.35 14.87
CA GLY A 209 6.76 -2.83 16.23
C GLY A 209 7.10 -3.86 17.30
N LYS A 210 7.14 -5.15 16.96
CA LYS A 210 7.52 -6.25 17.87
C LYS A 210 8.68 -7.08 17.32
N THR A 211 8.66 -7.38 16.02
CA THR A 211 9.59 -8.30 15.37
C THR A 211 10.32 -7.60 14.24
N LEU A 212 11.65 -7.68 14.26
CA LEU A 212 12.48 -7.34 13.12
C LEU A 212 12.58 -8.57 12.21
N ARG A 213 12.17 -8.42 10.96
CA ARG A 213 12.26 -9.46 9.93
C ARG A 213 13.29 -9.05 8.89
N ILE A 214 14.16 -9.99 8.54
CA ILE A 214 15.28 -9.81 7.60
C ILE A 214 15.08 -10.77 6.43
N LEU A 215 15.31 -10.29 5.21
CA LEU A 215 15.06 -11.03 3.96
C LEU A 215 13.65 -11.64 3.90
N VAL A 216 12.66 -10.88 4.37
CA VAL A 216 11.27 -11.30 4.34
C VAL A 216 10.77 -11.35 2.90
N SER A 217 10.18 -12.48 2.52
CA SER A 217 9.74 -12.73 1.15
C SER A 217 10.87 -12.64 0.11
N ALA A 218 12.13 -12.81 0.50
CA ALA A 218 13.24 -12.88 -0.44
C ALA A 218 13.15 -14.16 -1.30
N SER A 219 13.74 -14.09 -2.50
CA SER A 219 13.91 -15.26 -3.37
C SER A 219 14.92 -16.23 -2.75
N ASP A 220 14.77 -17.54 -3.02
CA ASP A 220 15.81 -18.54 -2.70
C ASP A 220 17.14 -18.27 -3.42
N GLU A 221 17.15 -17.40 -4.43
CA GLU A 221 18.36 -16.92 -5.09
C GLU A 221 19.17 -15.92 -4.24
N TRP A 222 18.55 -15.27 -3.25
CA TRP A 222 19.18 -14.30 -2.35
C TRP A 222 19.92 -15.01 -1.21
N LYS A 223 20.85 -15.92 -1.56
CA LYS A 223 21.56 -16.79 -0.61
C LYS A 223 22.71 -16.08 0.09
N ASP A 224 23.40 -15.20 -0.64
CA ASP A 224 24.53 -14.41 -0.14
C ASP A 224 24.18 -12.93 -0.28
N VAL A 225 23.78 -12.30 0.83
CA VAL A 225 23.30 -10.93 0.84
C VAL A 225 24.02 -10.13 1.91
N SER A 226 24.51 -8.95 1.54
CA SER A 226 25.01 -7.95 2.49
C SER A 226 24.35 -6.61 2.24
N PHE A 227 23.85 -5.98 3.32
CA PHE A 227 23.31 -4.63 3.25
C PHE A 227 23.61 -3.86 4.53
N LYS A 228 23.57 -2.53 4.43
CA LYS A 228 23.77 -1.60 5.54
C LYS A 228 22.88 -0.38 5.35
N GLY A 229 22.41 0.19 6.45
CA GLY A 229 21.68 1.46 6.44
C GLY A 229 20.21 1.32 6.08
N ILE A 230 19.61 0.12 6.22
CA ILE A 230 18.18 -0.07 5.95
C ILE A 230 17.37 0.37 7.16
N HIS A 231 16.48 1.35 6.96
CA HIS A 231 15.58 1.83 8.00
C HIS A 231 14.34 0.94 8.09
N ALA A 232 14.26 0.09 9.13
CA ALA A 232 13.19 -0.89 9.26
C ALA A 232 11.93 -0.35 9.99
N GLY A 233 11.98 0.87 10.54
CA GLY A 233 10.90 1.52 11.30
C GLY A 233 11.35 1.95 12.70
N ARG A 234 10.58 2.83 13.37
CA ARG A 234 10.86 3.37 14.73
C ARG A 234 12.32 3.77 15.01
N GLY A 235 13.02 4.30 14.00
CA GLY A 235 14.43 4.72 14.12
C GLY A 235 15.46 3.58 14.08
N LEU A 236 15.04 2.33 13.86
CA LEU A 236 15.95 1.19 13.68
C LEU A 236 16.68 1.30 12.33
N VAL A 237 18.00 1.21 12.38
CA VAL A 237 18.89 1.15 11.23
C VAL A 237 19.58 -0.20 11.23
N VAL A 238 19.42 -0.95 10.14
CA VAL A 238 19.80 -2.36 10.06
C VAL A 238 20.95 -2.55 9.09
N ALA A 239 21.89 -3.40 9.48
CA ALA A 239 22.89 -3.99 8.62
C ALA A 239 22.90 -5.50 8.86
N ALA A 240 23.07 -6.28 7.79
CA ALA A 240 23.17 -7.72 7.88
C ALA A 240 24.12 -8.26 6.81
N VAL A 241 24.77 -9.38 7.15
CA VAL A 241 25.53 -10.22 6.20
C VAL A 241 25.00 -11.63 6.38
N ILE A 242 24.42 -12.17 5.32
CA ILE A 242 23.83 -13.50 5.27
C ILE A 242 24.61 -14.27 4.22
N ARG A 243 25.08 -15.46 4.59
CA ARG A 243 25.88 -16.33 3.71
C ARG A 243 25.23 -17.70 3.63
N ALA A 244 25.22 -18.29 2.45
CA ALA A 244 24.81 -19.66 2.25
C ALA A 244 25.81 -20.58 2.98
N GLY A 245 25.35 -21.37 3.97
CA GLY A 245 26.12 -22.48 4.54
C GLY A 245 26.90 -22.21 5.83
N VAL A 246 26.40 -21.39 6.76
CA VAL A 246 26.79 -21.52 8.17
C VAL A 246 25.76 -22.44 8.84
N PRO A 247 26.08 -23.70 9.17
CA PRO A 247 25.25 -24.50 10.06
C PRO A 247 25.16 -23.75 11.39
N VAL A 248 23.95 -23.68 11.95
CA VAL A 248 23.72 -23.18 13.32
C VAL A 248 24.55 -23.99 14.31
#